data_AF-U7UTI0-F1
#
_entry.id   AF-U7UTI0-F1
#
_cell.length_a   1.000
_cell.length_b   1.000
_cell.length_c   1.000
_cell.angle_alpha   90.00
_cell.angle_beta   90.00
_cell.angle_gamma   90.00
#
_symmetry.space_group_name_H-M   'P 1'
#
loop_
_entity.id
_entity.type
_entity.pdbx_description
1 polymer ?
#
loop_
_entity_poly.entity_id
_entity_poly.type
_entity_poly.pdbx_seq_one_letter_code
_entity_poly.pdbx_strand_id
1 'polypeptide(L)'
;MKVIINHEYVSKKELKEIAKIAAEFEKEYSCEGENMEATMTVKEAAKKLGKSETFIREGLARGLLPFGAGYAISGKRRSFIIFRKKFEEYVGGEK
;
A
#
# COMPACT_ATOMS: atom_id res chain seq x y z
N MET A 1 9.69 12.36 10.73
CA MET A 1 9.88 11.40 11.85
C MET A 1 10.97 11.97 12.76
N LYS A 2 10.81 11.97 14.10
CA LYS A 2 11.79 12.61 15.01
C LYS A 2 12.93 11.62 15.28
N VAL A 3 14.13 11.92 14.80
CA VAL A 3 15.34 11.12 15.09
C VAL A 3 15.78 11.46 16.52
N ILE A 4 15.65 10.51 17.45
CA ILE A 4 16.21 10.63 18.80
C ILE A 4 17.63 10.09 18.72
N ILE A 5 18.62 10.98 18.77
CA ILE A 5 20.03 10.63 18.69
C ILE A 5 20.57 10.44 20.11
N ASN A 6 20.96 9.21 20.46
CA ASN A 6 21.58 8.88 21.75
C ASN A 6 22.88 9.66 21.92
N HIS A 7 23.11 10.15 23.14
CA HIS A 7 24.14 11.13 23.50
C HIS A 7 25.57 10.53 23.53
N GLU A 8 26.07 10.11 22.38
CA GLU A 8 27.51 9.84 22.21
C GLU A 8 27.92 10.14 20.77
N TYR A 9 27.90 11.42 20.41
CA TYR A 9 28.48 11.92 19.16
C TYR A 9 29.76 12.67 19.49
N VAL A 10 30.89 12.15 19.00
CA VAL A 10 32.24 12.39 19.53
C VAL A 10 32.88 13.67 18.96
N SER A 11 32.30 14.32 17.94
CA SER A 11 32.77 15.64 17.48
C SER A 11 31.73 16.39 16.65
N LYS A 12 31.78 17.74 16.67
CA LYS A 12 30.96 18.62 15.79
C LYS A 12 31.10 18.30 14.31
N LYS A 13 32.23 17.68 13.93
CA LYS A 13 32.52 17.28 12.54
C LYS A 13 31.66 16.09 12.10
N GLU A 14 31.50 15.09 12.96
CA GLU A 14 30.70 13.90 12.69
C GLU A 14 29.20 14.22 12.63
N LEU A 15 28.72 15.11 13.50
CA LEU A 15 27.33 15.59 13.45
C LEU A 15 26.99 16.27 12.12
N LYS A 16 27.96 17.00 11.54
CA LYS A 16 27.79 17.66 10.23
C LYS A 16 27.72 16.65 9.10
N GLU A 17 28.47 15.57 9.20
CA GLU A 17 28.52 14.49 8.22
C GLU A 17 27.25 13.65 8.26
N ILE A 18 26.76 13.31 9.46
CA ILE A 18 25.48 12.62 9.66
C ILE A 18 24.31 13.47 9.16
N ALA A 19 24.29 14.77 9.46
CA ALA A 19 23.24 15.67 8.96
C ALA A 19 23.25 15.78 7.43
N LYS A 20 24.44 15.78 6.82
CA LYS A 20 24.59 15.76 5.37
C LYS A 20 24.04 14.47 4.76
N ILE A 21 24.42 13.31 5.31
CA ILE A 21 23.93 12.00 4.88
C ILE A 21 22.41 11.89 5.05
N ALA A 22 21.85 12.35 6.16
CA ALA A 22 20.41 12.34 6.39
C ALA A 22 19.65 13.21 5.38
N ALA A 23 20.17 14.40 5.06
CA ALA A 23 19.58 15.27 4.03
C ALA A 23 19.68 14.65 2.62
N GLU A 24 20.76 13.93 2.33
CA GLU A 24 20.92 13.18 1.07
C GLU A 24 19.96 11.99 1.02
N PHE A 25 19.77 11.29 2.13
CA PHE A 25 18.82 10.17 2.25
C PHE A 25 17.37 10.63 2.07
N GLU A 26 16.98 11.78 2.61
CA GLU A 26 15.67 12.37 2.37
C GLU A 26 15.46 12.75 0.89
N LYS A 27 16.54 13.11 0.19
CA LYS A 27 16.50 13.45 -1.24
C LYS A 27 16.46 12.22 -2.13
N GLU A 28 17.11 11.13 -1.74
CA GLU A 28 17.10 9.86 -2.46
C GLU A 28 15.80 9.05 -2.20
N TYR A 29 15.19 9.23 -1.03
CA TYR A 29 13.81 8.78 -0.74
C TYR A 29 12.72 9.74 -1.22
N SER A 30 13.06 10.79 -1.99
CA SER A 30 12.10 11.54 -2.81
C SER A 30 11.60 10.74 -4.02
N CYS A 31 11.70 9.41 -4.00
CA CYS A 31 10.99 8.55 -4.93
C CYS A 31 9.50 8.86 -4.81
N GLU A 32 9.05 9.59 -5.82
CA GLU A 32 7.69 9.84 -6.30
C GLU A 32 6.59 9.36 -5.37
N GLY A 33 5.77 10.31 -4.90
CA GLY A 33 4.56 10.05 -4.13
C GLY A 33 3.94 8.74 -4.56
N GLU A 34 4.09 7.73 -3.69
CA GLU A 34 3.85 6.35 -4.05
C GLU A 34 2.45 6.29 -4.62
N ASN A 35 2.36 5.91 -5.90
CA ASN A 35 1.11 5.87 -6.62
C ASN A 35 0.15 4.98 -5.83
N MET A 36 -0.75 5.62 -5.07
CA MET A 36 -1.85 5.01 -4.33
C MET A 36 -2.87 4.35 -5.29
N GLU A 37 -2.55 4.24 -6.57
CA GLU A 37 -3.33 3.55 -7.60
C GLU A 37 -3.06 2.04 -7.70
N ALA A 38 -2.11 1.48 -6.94
CA ALA A 38 -1.87 0.03 -7.00
C ALA A 38 -3.06 -0.80 -6.48
N THR A 39 -3.83 -0.25 -5.53
CA THR A 39 -4.93 -0.96 -4.86
C THR A 39 -6.25 -0.21 -4.96
N MET A 40 -7.35 -0.95 -5.03
CA MET A 40 -8.70 -0.41 -5.11
C MET A 40 -9.49 -0.76 -3.85
N THR A 41 -10.39 0.12 -3.42
CA THR A 41 -11.30 -0.22 -2.32
C THR A 41 -12.41 -1.17 -2.75
N VAL A 42 -12.96 -1.95 -1.81
CA VAL A 42 -14.10 -2.86 -2.05
C VAL A 42 -15.31 -2.10 -2.63
N LYS A 43 -15.56 -0.89 -2.13
CA LYS A 43 -16.69 -0.05 -2.56
C LYS A 43 -16.54 0.38 -4.01
N GLU A 44 -15.34 0.77 -4.42
CA GLU A 44 -15.06 1.12 -5.83
C GLU A 44 -15.19 -0.08 -6.75
N ALA A 45 -14.66 -1.24 -6.36
CA ALA A 45 -14.76 -2.48 -7.13
C ALA A 45 -16.22 -2.91 -7.31
N ALA A 46 -17.02 -2.83 -6.23
CA ALA A 46 -18.45 -3.11 -6.23
C ALA A 46 -19.21 -2.18 -7.19
N LYS A 47 -18.91 -0.87 -7.15
CA LYS A 47 -19.52 0.12 -8.05
C LYS A 47 -19.17 -0.15 -9.52
N LYS A 48 -17.91 -0.47 -9.83
CA LYS A 48 -17.47 -0.77 -11.20
C LYS A 48 -18.09 -2.07 -11.74
N LEU A 49 -18.26 -3.10 -10.91
CA LEU A 49 -18.88 -4.38 -11.31
C LEU A 49 -20.42 -4.34 -11.28
N GLY A 50 -21.05 -3.29 -10.75
CA GLY A 50 -22.50 -3.24 -10.53
C GLY A 50 -22.98 -4.32 -9.54
N LYS A 51 -22.15 -4.68 -8.56
CA LYS A 51 -22.44 -5.71 -7.54
C LYS A 51 -22.42 -5.10 -6.14
N SER A 52 -22.92 -5.87 -5.16
CA SER A 52 -22.85 -5.45 -3.75
C SER A 52 -21.44 -5.62 -3.18
N GLU A 53 -21.09 -4.84 -2.16
CA GLU A 53 -19.82 -5.00 -1.44
C GLU A 53 -19.67 -6.40 -0.82
N THR A 54 -20.78 -6.99 -0.36
CA THR A 54 -20.82 -8.35 0.19
C THR A 54 -20.38 -9.39 -0.83
N PHE A 55 -20.82 -9.25 -2.09
CA PHE A 55 -20.40 -10.13 -3.18
C PHE A 55 -18.87 -10.09 -3.39
N ILE A 56 -18.29 -8.88 -3.39
CA ILE A 56 -16.84 -8.71 -3.54
C ILE A 56 -16.10 -9.32 -2.34
N ARG A 57 -16.56 -9.05 -1.11
CA ARG A 57 -15.93 -9.61 0.11
C ARG A 57 -15.96 -11.14 0.14
N GLU A 58 -17.10 -11.75 -0.16
CA GLU A 58 -17.24 -13.21 -0.18
C GLU A 58 -16.48 -13.83 -1.34
N GLY A 59 -16.49 -13.21 -2.52
CA GLY A 59 -15.71 -13.66 -3.67
C GLY A 59 -14.20 -13.63 -3.41
N LEU A 60 -13.69 -12.57 -2.78
CA LEU A 60 -12.28 -12.45 -2.41
C LEU A 60 -11.90 -13.41 -1.27
N ALA A 61 -12.77 -13.59 -0.28
CA ALA A 61 -12.54 -14.52 0.83
C ALA A 61 -12.51 -15.99 0.37
N ARG A 62 -13.28 -16.33 -0.66
CA ARG A 62 -13.32 -17.68 -1.26
C ARG A 62 -12.28 -17.89 -2.36
N GLY A 63 -11.54 -16.85 -2.74
CA GLY A 63 -10.57 -16.91 -3.84
C GLY A 63 -11.19 -17.06 -5.23
N LEU A 64 -12.47 -16.69 -5.41
CA LEU A 64 -13.19 -16.77 -6.68
C LEU A 64 -12.91 -15.58 -7.61
N LEU A 65 -12.46 -14.46 -7.05
CA LEU A 65 -12.20 -13.22 -7.80
C LEU A 65 -10.69 -13.10 -8.07
N PRO A 66 -10.21 -13.27 -9.31
CA PRO A 66 -8.78 -13.38 -9.65
C PRO A 66 -8.02 -12.04 -9.62
N PHE A 67 -8.64 -10.99 -9.10
CA PHE A 67 -8.06 -9.65 -9.03
C PHE A 67 -7.67 -9.21 -7.61
N GLY A 68 -7.89 -10.06 -6.60
CA GLY A 68 -7.57 -9.74 -5.22
C GLY A 68 -7.60 -10.95 -4.32
N ALA A 69 -7.41 -10.71 -3.03
CA ALA A 69 -7.47 -11.75 -2.01
C ALA A 69 -8.09 -11.22 -0.71
N GLY A 70 -8.84 -12.08 -0.02
CA GLY A 70 -9.28 -11.86 1.35
C GLY A 70 -8.46 -12.70 2.32
N TYR A 71 -7.98 -12.10 3.41
CA TYR A 71 -7.23 -12.79 4.47
C TYR A 71 -7.87 -12.54 5.82
N ALA A 72 -7.91 -13.60 6.63
CA ALA A 72 -8.31 -13.50 8.03
C ALA A 72 -7.16 -12.91 8.83
N ILE A 73 -7.41 -11.83 9.57
CA ILE A 73 -6.41 -11.22 10.46
C ILE A 73 -6.45 -11.92 11.82
N SER A 74 -7.64 -11.97 12.42
CA SER A 74 -7.88 -12.62 13.70
C SER A 74 -9.39 -12.79 13.93
N GLY A 75 -9.81 -14.01 14.29
CA GLY A 75 -11.20 -14.35 14.53
C GLY A 75 -12.14 -13.97 13.38
N LYS A 76 -13.08 -13.06 13.65
CA LYS A 76 -14.08 -12.59 12.67
C LYS A 76 -13.59 -11.44 11.77
N ARG A 77 -12.42 -10.86 12.02
CA ARG A 77 -11.90 -9.72 11.24
C ARG A 77 -11.20 -10.23 9.98
N ARG A 78 -11.61 -9.67 8.83
CA ARG A 78 -11.05 -9.96 7.51
C ARG A 78 -10.55 -8.67 6.86
N SER A 79 -9.40 -8.76 6.22
CA SER A 79 -8.88 -7.70 5.35
C SER A 79 -8.92 -8.16 3.90
N PHE A 80 -9.04 -7.18 3.02
CA PHE A 80 -9.20 -7.40 1.59
C PHE A 80 -8.22 -6.52 0.84
N ILE A 81 -7.49 -7.12 -0.10
CA ILE A 81 -6.65 -6.41 -1.06
C ILE A 81 -7.24 -6.67 -2.44
N ILE A 82 -7.42 -5.60 -3.21
CA ILE A 82 -7.83 -5.63 -4.61
C ILE A 82 -6.74 -4.93 -5.40
N PHE A 83 -6.14 -5.64 -6.35
CA PHE A 83 -5.12 -5.09 -7.23
C PHE A 83 -5.80 -4.39 -8.41
N ARG A 84 -5.58 -3.09 -8.56
CA ARG A 84 -6.22 -2.25 -9.59
C ARG A 84 -6.00 -2.82 -10.99
N LYS A 85 -4.74 -3.14 -11.33
CA LYS A 85 -4.35 -3.68 -12.64
C LYS A 85 -5.08 -4.99 -12.98
N LYS A 86 -5.09 -5.95 -12.05
CA LYS A 86 -5.77 -7.24 -12.26
C LYS A 86 -7.29 -7.07 -12.35
N PHE A 87 -7.85 -6.11 -11.61
CA PHE A 87 -9.27 -5.81 -11.67
C PHE A 87 -9.65 -5.26 -13.05
N GLU A 88 -8.86 -4.33 -13.58
CA GLU A 88 -9.11 -3.73 -14.90
C GLU A 88 -8.97 -4.77 -16.02
N GLU A 89 -7.98 -5.66 -15.93
CA GLU A 89 -7.85 -6.82 -16.82
C GLU A 89 -9.09 -7.73 -16.75
N TYR A 90 -9.56 -8.07 -15.54
CA TYR A 90 -10.73 -8.92 -15.32
C TYR A 90 -12.05 -8.33 -15.86
N VAL A 91 -12.22 -7.00 -15.79
CA VAL A 91 -13.42 -6.33 -16.32
C VAL A 91 -13.41 -6.26 -17.86
N GLY A 92 -12.31 -6.66 -18.51
CA GLY A 92 -12.18 -6.64 -19.97
C GLY A 92 -11.42 -5.43 -20.45
N GLY A 93 -10.30 -5.10 -19.80
CA GLY A 93 -9.35 -4.10 -20.25
C GLY A 93 -8.58 -4.51 -21.51
N GLU A 94 -9.28 -4.92 -22.57
CA GLU A 94 -8.78 -4.87 -23.93
C GLU A 94 -9.30 -3.56 -24.55
N LYS A 95 -8.40 -2.62 -24.80
CA LYS A 95 -8.61 -1.63 -25.86
C LYS A 95 -7.85 -2.10 -27.09
#